data_AF-A0A1D7Y2K3-F1
#
_entry.id   AF-A0A1D7Y2K3-F1
#
_cell.length_a   1.000
_cell.length_b   1.000
_cell.length_c   1.000
_cell.angle_alpha   90.00
_cell.angle_beta   90.00
_cell.angle_gamma   90.00
#
_symmetry.space_group_name_H-M   'P 1'
#
loop_
_entity.id
_entity.type
_entity.pdbx_description
1 polymer ?
#
loop_
_entity_poly.entity_id
_entity_poly.type
_entity_poly.pdbx_seq_one_letter_code
_entity_poly.pdbx_strand_id
1 'polypeptide(L)'
;MDVLVIGAGPTGLLLAGDLADSGGNVTLVERCDHESNLSRAFSIHARTMEELDARGLADELLALGSPVRALHPFGRISIDFSGLRTRFPFLLIVPQRQVERLLLRRAEEAGATIVRGTRVTGIRQDPGGVDAETNHPDGATATLRARYLVGTDGASTTVRQSLGMPFPGKSAIRSVMLADVLLERVPDEAFNFASNQHGFTFFAPFGDGWYRVIAWDRQQQQLPDDCSD
;
A
#
# COMPACT_ATOMS: atom_id res chain seq x y z
N MET A 1 -16.57 -3.94 19.69
CA MET A 1 -15.19 -4.34 19.34
C MET A 1 -14.21 -3.47 20.10
N ASP A 2 -12.95 -3.89 20.24
CA ASP A 2 -11.92 -3.07 20.89
C ASP A 2 -11.40 -2.01 19.93
N VAL A 3 -11.02 -2.42 18.71
CA VAL A 3 -10.43 -1.54 17.71
C VAL A 3 -11.14 -1.68 16.37
N LEU A 4 -11.51 -0.54 15.77
CA LEU A 4 -12.00 -0.44 14.40
C LEU A 4 -10.90 0.18 13.52
N VAL A 5 -10.45 -0.54 12.49
CA VAL A 5 -9.44 -0.08 11.52
C VAL A 5 -10.12 0.27 10.21
N ILE A 6 -9.84 1.46 9.64
CA ILE A 6 -10.47 1.91 8.39
C ILE A 6 -9.44 1.87 7.25
N GLY A 7 -9.66 1.02 6.25
CA GLY A 7 -8.83 0.84 5.06
C GLY A 7 -8.00 -0.44 5.08
N ALA A 8 -8.21 -1.33 4.10
CA ALA A 8 -7.49 -2.60 3.92
C ALA A 8 -6.22 -2.48 3.07
N GLY A 9 -5.53 -1.34 3.15
CA GLY A 9 -4.17 -1.22 2.60
C GLY A 9 -3.13 -1.97 3.47
N PRO A 10 -1.85 -1.98 3.07
CA PRO A 10 -0.81 -2.72 3.78
C PRO A 10 -0.69 -2.30 5.25
N THR A 11 -0.83 -0.99 5.53
CA THR A 11 -0.81 -0.45 6.89
C THR A 11 -1.96 -0.99 7.74
N GLY A 12 -3.19 -1.00 7.21
CA GLY A 12 -4.37 -1.44 7.94
C GLY A 12 -4.34 -2.94 8.21
N LEU A 13 -3.97 -3.73 7.21
CA LEU A 13 -3.89 -5.19 7.34
C LEU A 13 -2.78 -5.62 8.32
N LEU A 14 -1.60 -4.98 8.25
CA LEU A 14 -0.52 -5.22 9.21
C LEU A 14 -0.98 -4.92 10.65
N LEU A 15 -1.56 -3.75 10.86
CA LEU A 15 -2.05 -3.31 12.16
C LEU A 15 -3.15 -4.24 12.70
N ALA A 16 -4.13 -4.57 11.86
CA ALA A 16 -5.24 -5.42 12.26
C ALA A 16 -4.76 -6.82 12.67
N GLY A 17 -3.83 -7.40 11.91
CA GLY A 17 -3.22 -8.68 12.25
C GLY A 17 -2.45 -8.63 13.57
N ASP A 18 -1.66 -7.59 13.81
CA ASP A 18 -0.88 -7.47 15.06
C ASP A 18 -1.75 -7.29 16.30
N LEU A 19 -2.81 -6.49 16.18
CA LEU A 19 -3.77 -6.27 17.26
C LEU A 19 -4.58 -7.54 17.56
N ALA A 20 -4.99 -8.28 16.52
CA ALA A 20 -5.72 -9.53 16.68
C ALA A 20 -4.85 -10.64 17.27
N ASP A 21 -3.60 -10.77 16.82
CA ASP A 21 -2.60 -11.71 17.32
C ASP A 21 -2.26 -11.46 18.81
N SER A 22 -2.38 -10.19 19.24
CA SER A 22 -2.26 -9.79 20.65
C SER A 22 -3.52 -10.06 21.49
N GLY A 23 -4.56 -10.67 20.90
CA GLY A 23 -5.83 -11.03 21.56
C GLY A 23 -6.91 -9.94 21.54
N GLY A 24 -6.74 -8.88 20.75
CA GLY A 24 -7.74 -7.81 20.62
C GLY A 24 -8.92 -8.19 19.72
N ASN A 25 -10.14 -7.72 20.06
CA ASN A 25 -11.28 -7.83 19.15
C ASN A 25 -11.24 -6.72 18.09
N VAL A 26 -10.71 -7.05 16.91
CA VAL A 26 -10.45 -6.11 15.83
C VAL A 26 -11.40 -6.32 14.66
N THR A 27 -11.96 -5.23 14.16
CA THR A 27 -12.66 -5.21 12.87
C THR A 27 -11.97 -4.21 11.95
N LEU A 28 -11.69 -4.62 10.72
CA LEU A 28 -11.20 -3.77 9.66
C LEU A 28 -12.29 -3.58 8.61
N VAL A 29 -12.50 -2.33 8.18
CA VAL A 29 -13.50 -1.95 7.18
C VAL A 29 -12.82 -1.38 5.94
N GLU A 30 -13.21 -1.85 4.76
CA GLU A 30 -12.70 -1.38 3.46
C GLU A 30 -13.86 -1.04 2.52
N ARG A 31 -13.75 0.09 1.82
CA ARG A 31 -14.75 0.57 0.87
C ARG A 31 -14.80 -0.24 -0.42
N CYS A 32 -13.66 -0.75 -0.88
CA CYS A 32 -13.57 -1.60 -2.06
C CYS A 32 -14.04 -3.02 -1.73
N ASP A 33 -14.90 -3.57 -2.58
CA ASP A 33 -15.38 -4.95 -2.47
C ASP A 33 -14.40 -5.97 -3.05
N HIS A 34 -13.44 -5.53 -3.87
CA HIS A 34 -12.38 -6.33 -4.46
C HIS A 34 -10.98 -5.79 -4.11
N GLU A 35 -9.95 -6.61 -4.34
CA GLU A 35 -8.55 -6.17 -4.26
C GLU A 35 -8.30 -5.08 -5.32
N SER A 36 -7.60 -3.99 -4.94
CA SER A 36 -7.29 -2.95 -5.91
C SER A 36 -6.31 -3.48 -6.96
N ASN A 37 -6.70 -3.38 -8.24
CA ASN A 37 -5.83 -3.75 -9.36
C ASN A 37 -4.65 -2.79 -9.57
N LEU A 38 -4.62 -1.65 -8.87
CA LEU A 38 -3.58 -0.63 -9.03
C LEU A 38 -2.44 -0.86 -8.03
N SER A 39 -1.39 -1.57 -8.47
CA SER A 39 -0.14 -1.68 -7.70
C SER A 39 0.59 -0.32 -7.69
N ARG A 40 0.29 0.52 -6.70
CA ARG A 40 0.95 1.83 -6.54
C ARG A 40 2.39 1.69 -6.04
N ALA A 41 2.64 0.74 -5.15
CA ALA A 41 3.98 0.31 -4.75
C ALA A 41 4.36 -1.01 -5.44
N PHE A 42 5.64 -1.20 -5.70
CA PHE A 42 6.18 -2.44 -6.28
C PHE A 42 7.53 -2.84 -5.65
N SER A 43 8.01 -2.09 -4.68
CA SER A 43 9.32 -2.31 -4.06
C SER A 43 9.24 -2.25 -2.53
N ILE A 44 9.93 -3.18 -1.88
CA ILE A 44 9.99 -3.32 -0.42
C ILE A 44 11.44 -3.19 0.02
N HIS A 45 11.71 -2.22 0.88
CA HIS A 45 13.05 -2.00 1.44
C HIS A 45 13.38 -3.04 2.52
N ALA A 46 14.68 -3.22 2.75
CA ALA A 46 15.22 -4.13 3.77
C ALA A 46 14.53 -3.99 5.13
N ARG A 47 14.29 -2.76 5.61
CA ARG A 47 13.62 -2.56 6.90
C ARG A 47 12.19 -3.10 6.91
N THR A 48 11.44 -2.88 5.84
CA THR A 48 10.08 -3.43 5.73
C THR A 48 10.11 -4.95 5.62
N MET A 49 11.11 -5.52 4.93
CA MET A 49 11.32 -6.97 4.93
C MET A 49 11.61 -7.53 6.33
N GLU A 50 12.40 -6.84 7.15
CA GLU A 50 12.64 -7.24 8.55
C GLU A 50 11.35 -7.23 9.37
N GLU A 51 10.50 -6.21 9.20
CA GLU A 51 9.19 -6.15 9.88
C GLU A 51 8.27 -7.30 9.44
N LEU A 52 8.30 -7.67 8.16
CA LEU A 52 7.51 -8.79 7.63
C LEU A 52 8.10 -10.15 8.05
N ASP A 53 9.42 -10.24 8.21
CA ASP A 53 10.12 -11.43 8.72
C ASP A 53 9.77 -11.73 10.17
N ALA A 54 9.67 -10.68 11.00
CA ALA A 54 9.21 -10.79 12.38
C ALA A 54 7.80 -11.40 12.51
N ARG A 55 7.03 -11.44 11.41
CA ARG A 55 5.69 -12.00 11.29
C ARG A 55 5.65 -13.28 10.44
N GLY A 56 6.81 -13.83 10.07
CA GLY A 56 6.93 -15.07 9.29
C GLY A 56 6.55 -14.94 7.82
N LEU A 57 6.43 -13.72 7.28
CA LEU A 57 5.96 -13.49 5.90
C LEU A 57 7.09 -13.36 4.87
N ALA A 58 8.34 -13.20 5.32
CA ALA A 58 9.44 -12.85 4.43
C ALA A 58 9.77 -13.94 3.40
N ASP A 59 9.80 -15.22 3.79
CA ASP A 59 10.18 -16.31 2.88
C ASP A 59 9.19 -16.49 1.72
N GLU A 60 7.89 -16.37 1.99
CA GLU A 60 6.88 -16.41 0.93
C GLU A 60 6.97 -15.19 0.01
N LEU A 61 7.26 -14.00 0.55
CA LEU A 61 7.50 -12.81 -0.28
C LEU A 61 8.75 -12.96 -1.16
N LEU A 62 9.82 -13.57 -0.64
CA LEU A 62 11.02 -13.84 -1.42
C LEU A 62 10.76 -14.84 -2.56
N ALA A 63 9.83 -15.78 -2.38
CA ALA A 63 9.41 -16.70 -3.44
C ALA A 63 8.53 -16.01 -4.51
N LEU A 64 7.82 -14.95 -4.14
CA LEU A 64 6.91 -14.20 -5.02
C LEU A 64 7.55 -12.97 -5.69
N GLY A 65 8.74 -12.56 -5.23
CA GLY A 65 9.40 -11.33 -5.65
C GLY A 65 10.81 -11.55 -6.18
N SER A 66 11.37 -10.49 -6.76
CA SER A 66 12.73 -10.48 -7.32
C SER A 66 13.63 -9.52 -6.53
N PRO A 67 14.72 -9.99 -5.89
CA PRO A 67 15.63 -9.12 -5.15
C PRO A 67 16.55 -8.33 -6.10
N VAL A 68 16.63 -7.01 -5.88
CA VAL A 68 17.52 -6.09 -6.58
C VAL A 68 18.59 -5.60 -5.61
N ARG A 69 19.84 -6.00 -5.84
CA ARG A 69 20.98 -5.71 -4.95
C ARG A 69 21.65 -4.37 -5.23
N ALA A 70 21.48 -3.84 -6.43
CA ALA A 70 21.99 -2.52 -6.78
C ALA A 70 21.01 -1.77 -7.68
N LEU A 71 20.94 -0.45 -7.52
CA LEU A 71 20.18 0.46 -8.39
C LEU A 71 21.11 1.46 -9.05
N HIS A 72 20.85 1.78 -10.31
CA HIS A 72 21.60 2.75 -11.09
C HIS A 72 20.73 3.93 -11.54
N PRO A 73 20.12 4.69 -10.61
CA PRO A 73 19.06 5.65 -10.93
C PRO A 73 19.50 6.86 -11.74
N PHE A 74 20.80 7.15 -11.91
CA PHE A 74 21.25 8.34 -12.66
C PHE A 74 22.49 8.09 -13.53
N GLY A 75 22.72 6.84 -13.95
CA GLY A 75 23.85 6.41 -14.79
C GLY A 75 25.24 6.49 -14.13
N ARG A 76 25.50 7.53 -13.32
CA ARG A 76 26.75 7.77 -12.58
C ARG A 76 26.65 7.46 -11.09
N ILE A 77 25.43 7.32 -10.56
CA ILE A 77 25.19 6.98 -9.15
C ILE A 77 24.69 5.54 -9.11
N SER A 78 25.44 4.68 -8.42
CA SER A 78 25.03 3.33 -8.05
C SER A 78 24.73 3.28 -6.56
N ILE A 79 23.56 2.75 -6.20
CA ILE A 79 23.22 2.42 -4.81
C ILE A 79 23.40 0.92 -4.68
N ASP A 80 24.42 0.48 -3.93
CA ASP A 80 24.63 -0.93 -3.62
C ASP A 80 24.06 -1.24 -2.22
N PHE A 81 23.14 -2.20 -2.17
CA PHE A 81 22.49 -2.65 -0.94
C PHE A 81 23.26 -3.79 -0.25
N SER A 82 24.29 -4.37 -0.89
CA SER A 82 25.05 -5.50 -0.36
C SER A 82 25.73 -5.22 0.98
N GLY A 83 26.03 -3.94 1.27
CA GLY A 83 26.62 -3.50 2.53
C GLY A 83 25.66 -3.40 3.71
N LEU A 84 24.34 -3.59 3.51
CA LEU A 84 23.36 -3.55 4.59
C LEU A 84 23.54 -4.76 5.53
N ARG A 85 23.58 -4.50 6.84
CA ARG A 85 23.71 -5.53 7.89
C ARG A 85 22.36 -6.14 8.24
N THR A 86 21.82 -6.93 7.33
CA THR A 86 20.48 -7.52 7.43
C THR A 86 20.38 -8.79 6.59
N ARG A 87 19.38 -9.63 6.85
CA ARG A 87 19.04 -10.80 6.01
C ARG A 87 18.58 -10.38 4.61
N PHE A 88 18.13 -9.13 4.45
CA PHE A 88 17.55 -8.62 3.21
C PHE A 88 18.40 -7.50 2.59
N PRO A 89 19.69 -7.72 2.22
CA PRO A 89 20.58 -6.69 1.69
C PRO A 89 20.27 -6.41 0.20
N PHE A 90 19.03 -6.02 -0.07
CA PHE A 90 18.43 -5.77 -1.38
C PHE A 90 17.11 -4.99 -1.23
N LEU A 91 16.64 -4.47 -2.35
CA LEU A 91 15.26 -4.03 -2.54
C LEU A 91 14.46 -5.20 -3.13
N LEU A 92 13.38 -5.64 -2.51
CA LEU A 92 12.55 -6.70 -3.08
C LEU A 92 11.50 -6.09 -4.02
N ILE A 93 11.52 -6.50 -5.29
CA ILE A 93 10.51 -6.12 -6.28
C ILE A 93 9.38 -7.15 -6.23
N VAL A 94 8.19 -6.72 -5.81
CA VAL A 94 7.00 -7.57 -5.71
C VAL A 94 5.74 -6.71 -5.82
N PRO A 95 4.69 -7.15 -6.54
CA PRO A 95 3.44 -6.41 -6.60
C PRO A 95 2.82 -6.20 -5.21
N GLN A 96 2.30 -5.00 -4.94
CA GLN A 96 1.68 -4.66 -3.65
C GLN A 96 0.54 -5.62 -3.29
N ARG A 97 -0.24 -6.08 -4.28
CA ARG A 97 -1.31 -7.09 -4.09
C ARG A 97 -0.82 -8.36 -3.41
N GLN A 98 0.43 -8.79 -3.68
CA GLN A 98 0.98 -9.99 -3.04
C GLN A 98 1.20 -9.74 -1.55
N VAL A 99 1.75 -8.58 -1.19
CA VAL A 99 1.96 -8.17 0.21
C VAL A 99 0.63 -8.08 0.94
N GLU A 100 -0.35 -7.40 0.36
CA GLU A 100 -1.70 -7.26 0.92
C GLU A 100 -2.37 -8.62 1.11
N ARG A 101 -2.26 -9.53 0.14
CA ARG A 101 -2.80 -10.89 0.24
C ARG A 101 -2.20 -11.67 1.42
N LEU A 102 -0.88 -11.61 1.61
CA LEU A 102 -0.23 -12.29 2.74
C LEU A 102 -0.61 -11.66 4.09
N LEU A 103 -0.69 -10.32 4.14
CA LEU A 103 -1.11 -9.61 5.34
C LEU A 103 -2.58 -9.85 5.68
N LEU A 104 -3.45 -9.92 4.68
CA LEU A 104 -4.87 -10.26 4.83
C LEU A 104 -5.03 -11.65 5.44
N ARG A 105 -4.38 -12.65 4.83
CA ARG A 105 -4.40 -14.03 5.33
C ARG A 105 -3.92 -14.07 6.78
N ARG A 106 -2.79 -13.42 7.10
CA ARG A 106 -2.31 -13.36 8.48
C ARG A 106 -3.32 -12.70 9.42
N ALA A 107 -3.94 -11.59 9.01
CA ALA A 107 -4.91 -10.89 9.84
C ALA A 107 -6.15 -11.74 10.14
N GLU A 108 -6.66 -12.46 9.13
CA GLU A 108 -7.78 -13.40 9.30
C GLU A 108 -7.41 -14.60 10.17
N GLU A 109 -6.23 -15.19 9.97
CA GLU A 109 -5.70 -16.29 10.79
C GLU A 109 -5.51 -15.86 12.26
N ALA A 110 -5.13 -14.61 12.50
CA ALA A 110 -5.03 -14.01 13.84
C ALA A 110 -6.39 -13.66 14.46
N GLY A 111 -7.50 -13.75 13.71
CA GLY A 111 -8.86 -13.52 14.19
C GLY A 111 -9.43 -12.12 13.93
N ALA A 112 -8.78 -11.29 13.12
CA ALA A 112 -9.35 -10.01 12.70
C ALA A 112 -10.57 -10.22 11.78
N THR A 113 -11.64 -9.47 12.02
CA THR A 113 -12.82 -9.48 11.13
C THR A 113 -12.63 -8.47 10.00
N ILE A 114 -12.65 -8.92 8.75
CA ILE A 114 -12.47 -8.05 7.58
C ILE A 114 -13.81 -7.83 6.88
N VAL A 115 -14.25 -6.57 6.80
CA VAL A 115 -15.52 -6.17 6.19
C VAL A 115 -15.24 -5.32 4.96
N ARG A 116 -15.50 -5.87 3.77
CA ARG A 116 -15.30 -5.21 2.47
C ARG A 116 -16.57 -4.54 1.95
N GLY A 117 -16.43 -3.73 0.91
CA GLY A 117 -17.55 -3.01 0.28
C GLY A 117 -18.24 -1.99 1.18
N THR A 118 -17.67 -1.66 2.33
CA THR A 118 -18.31 -0.85 3.37
C THR A 118 -17.54 0.45 3.53
N ARG A 119 -18.19 1.58 3.24
CA ARG A 119 -17.58 2.91 3.27
C ARG A 119 -17.90 3.59 4.59
N VAL A 120 -16.89 4.02 5.34
CA VAL A 120 -17.09 4.93 6.48
C VAL A 120 -17.32 6.35 5.97
N THR A 121 -18.36 7.02 6.47
CA THR A 121 -18.75 8.36 6.02
C THR A 121 -18.67 9.42 7.10
N GLY A 122 -18.71 9.01 8.37
CA GLY A 122 -18.72 9.92 9.51
C GLY A 122 -18.19 9.24 10.76
N ILE A 123 -17.60 10.04 11.64
CA ILE A 123 -17.05 9.56 12.92
C ILE A 123 -17.50 10.50 14.03
N ARG A 124 -17.94 9.93 15.14
CA ARG A 124 -18.28 10.65 16.37
C ARG A 124 -17.64 9.93 17.55
N GLN A 125 -17.20 10.67 18.56
CA GLN A 125 -16.61 10.08 19.76
C GLN A 125 -17.19 10.68 21.03
N ASP A 126 -17.15 9.88 22.09
CA ASP A 126 -17.51 10.25 23.45
C ASP A 126 -16.55 9.55 24.43
N PRO A 127 -16.64 9.80 25.76
CA PRO A 127 -15.72 9.20 26.72
C PRO A 127 -15.70 7.66 26.75
N GLY A 128 -16.72 7.00 26.20
CA GLY A 128 -16.84 5.55 26.13
C GLY A 128 -16.39 4.92 24.81
N GLY A 129 -15.90 5.70 23.83
CA GLY A 129 -15.41 5.16 22.55
C GLY A 129 -15.80 5.99 21.32
N VAL A 130 -15.78 5.33 20.17
CA VAL A 130 -15.93 5.94 18.84
C VAL A 130 -17.02 5.21 18.05
N ASP A 131 -17.95 5.98 17.49
CA ASP A 131 -18.94 5.57 16.51
C ASP A 131 -18.43 5.90 15.10
N ALA A 132 -18.51 4.92 14.20
CA ALA A 132 -18.28 5.11 12.77
C ALA A 132 -19.59 4.83 12.00
N GLU A 133 -20.05 5.81 11.25
CA GLU A 133 -21.18 5.67 10.32
C GLU A 133 -20.70 4.97 9.05
N THR A 134 -21.41 3.92 8.63
CA THR A 134 -21.04 3.08 7.49
C THR A 134 -22.16 3.03 6.46
N ASN A 135 -21.78 3.08 5.18
CA ASN A 135 -22.65 2.78 4.05
C ASN A 135 -22.24 1.45 3.43
N HIS A 136 -23.22 0.58 3.21
CA HIS A 136 -23.07 -0.74 2.62
C HIS A 136 -23.43 -0.73 1.11
N PRO A 137 -23.04 -1.76 0.34
CA PRO A 137 -23.30 -1.82 -1.10
C PRO A 137 -24.80 -1.83 -1.47
N ASP A 138 -25.64 -2.32 -0.57
CA ASP A 138 -27.10 -2.36 -0.71
C ASP A 138 -27.77 -1.01 -0.36
N GLY A 139 -26.98 0.01 -0.02
CA GLY A 139 -27.46 1.33 0.41
C GLY A 139 -27.88 1.38 1.87
N ALA A 140 -27.77 0.28 2.62
CA ALA A 140 -28.02 0.29 4.05
C ALA A 140 -26.98 1.15 4.76
N THR A 141 -27.43 1.86 5.80
CA THR A 141 -26.55 2.58 6.71
C THR A 141 -26.52 1.88 8.05
N ALA A 142 -25.34 1.86 8.68
CA ALA A 142 -25.17 1.29 10.01
C ALA A 142 -24.17 2.12 10.83
N THR A 143 -24.06 1.78 12.11
CA THR A 143 -23.08 2.38 13.00
C THR A 143 -22.27 1.27 13.66
N LEU A 144 -20.95 1.34 13.50
CA LEU A 144 -20.01 0.46 14.18
C LEU A 144 -19.43 1.19 15.40
N ARG A 145 -19.45 0.53 16.57
CA ARG A 145 -18.91 1.05 17.82
C ARG A 145 -17.63 0.32 18.22
N ALA A 146 -16.58 1.08 18.50
CA ALA A 146 -15.32 0.58 19.03
C ALA A 146 -14.80 1.41 20.20
N ARG A 147 -13.87 0.86 20.99
CA ARG A 147 -13.17 1.66 22.03
C ARG A 147 -12.16 2.61 21.39
N TYR A 148 -11.52 2.16 20.30
CA TYR A 148 -10.58 2.95 19.51
C TYR A 148 -10.87 2.80 18.01
N LEU A 149 -10.55 3.84 17.25
CA LEU A 149 -10.61 3.84 15.80
C LEU A 149 -9.25 4.27 15.24
N VAL A 150 -8.75 3.56 14.23
CA VAL A 150 -7.50 3.89 13.55
C VAL A 150 -7.76 4.08 12.06
N GLY A 151 -7.43 5.27 11.54
CA GLY A 151 -7.51 5.58 10.11
C GLY A 151 -6.26 5.13 9.37
N THR A 152 -6.43 4.17 8.46
CA THR A 152 -5.40 3.66 7.54
C THR A 152 -5.87 3.75 6.08
N ASP A 153 -6.77 4.69 5.80
CA ASP A 153 -7.58 4.89 4.58
C ASP A 153 -6.92 5.81 3.54
N GLY A 154 -5.61 6.00 3.63
CA GLY A 154 -4.80 6.68 2.62
C GLY A 154 -4.88 8.21 2.62
N ALA A 155 -4.47 8.83 1.52
CA ALA A 155 -4.26 10.29 1.43
C ALA A 155 -5.55 11.12 1.62
N SER A 156 -6.68 10.59 1.15
CA SER A 156 -8.01 11.18 1.27
C SER A 156 -8.79 10.64 2.46
N THR A 157 -8.09 10.39 3.58
CA THR A 157 -8.66 9.80 4.79
C THR A 157 -9.89 10.53 5.31
N THR A 158 -10.99 9.79 5.43
CA THR A 158 -12.25 10.22 6.07
C THR A 158 -12.00 10.50 7.54
N VAL A 159 -11.16 9.70 8.21
CA VAL A 159 -10.86 9.84 9.64
C VAL A 159 -10.29 11.22 9.96
N ARG A 160 -9.25 11.63 9.23
CA ARG A 160 -8.63 12.96 9.42
C ARG A 160 -9.62 14.09 9.16
N GLN A 161 -10.45 13.95 8.13
CA GLN A 161 -11.45 14.95 7.76
C GLN A 161 -12.55 15.08 8.83
N SER A 162 -13.08 13.97 9.33
CA SER A 162 -14.09 13.96 10.40
C SER A 162 -13.58 14.58 11.71
N LEU A 163 -12.28 14.46 11.98
CA LEU A 163 -11.65 15.09 13.15
C LEU A 163 -11.26 16.56 12.92
N GLY A 164 -11.47 17.11 11.73
CA GLY A 164 -11.08 18.49 11.39
C GLY A 164 -9.57 18.73 11.46
N MET A 165 -8.76 17.68 11.30
CA MET A 165 -7.31 17.77 11.45
C MET A 165 -6.68 18.42 10.21
N PRO A 166 -5.85 19.46 10.37
CA PRO A 166 -5.15 20.07 9.25
C PRO A 166 -4.11 19.11 8.66
N PHE A 167 -3.90 19.17 7.35
CA PHE A 167 -2.88 18.41 6.63
C PHE A 167 -1.94 19.36 5.87
N PRO A 168 -1.05 20.09 6.56
CA PRO A 168 -0.17 21.05 5.93
C PRO A 168 0.89 20.33 5.07
N GLY A 169 1.05 20.77 3.83
CA GLY A 169 2.05 20.23 2.91
C GLY A 169 1.92 20.84 1.53
N LYS A 170 2.97 20.69 0.71
CA LYS A 170 2.95 21.05 -0.71
C LYS A 170 3.23 19.80 -1.52
N SER A 171 2.42 19.52 -2.53
CA SER A 171 2.74 18.47 -3.49
C SER A 171 3.95 18.91 -4.31
N ALA A 172 5.05 18.15 -4.21
CA ALA A 172 6.28 18.39 -4.95
C ALA A 172 6.17 17.90 -6.41
N ILE A 173 5.37 16.86 -6.65
CA ILE A 173 5.15 16.25 -7.96
C ILE A 173 3.65 15.99 -8.09
N ARG A 174 3.03 16.59 -9.11
CA ARG A 174 1.56 16.62 -9.24
C ARG A 174 0.95 15.46 -10.02
N SER A 175 1.70 14.85 -10.93
CA SER A 175 1.20 13.73 -11.74
C SER A 175 2.37 12.84 -12.13
N VAL A 176 2.35 11.58 -11.71
CA VAL A 176 3.27 10.53 -12.16
C VAL A 176 2.39 9.46 -12.80
N MET A 177 2.68 9.12 -14.05
CA MET A 177 1.99 8.05 -14.77
C MET A 177 2.54 6.71 -14.33
N LEU A 178 1.64 5.76 -14.09
CA LEU A 178 1.92 4.39 -13.66
C LEU A 178 1.15 3.45 -14.58
N ALA A 179 1.84 2.52 -15.25
CA ALA A 179 1.21 1.54 -16.12
C ALA A 179 1.83 0.14 -15.97
N ASP A 180 0.99 -0.90 -15.99
CA ASP A 180 1.43 -2.29 -16.06
C ASP A 180 1.26 -2.70 -17.51
N VAL A 181 2.36 -3.06 -18.16
CA VAL A 181 2.38 -3.34 -19.59
C VAL A 181 3.03 -4.68 -19.86
N LEU A 182 2.51 -5.37 -20.87
CA LEU A 182 3.19 -6.47 -21.53
C LEU A 182 4.09 -5.87 -22.61
N LEU A 183 5.38 -6.19 -22.56
CA LEU A 183 6.35 -5.74 -23.57
C LEU A 183 6.57 -6.84 -24.61
N GLU A 184 6.43 -6.48 -25.89
CA GLU A 184 6.74 -7.40 -27.00
C GLU A 184 8.24 -7.70 -27.10
N ARG A 185 9.09 -6.72 -26.72
CA ARG A 185 10.54 -6.90 -26.57
C ARG A 185 10.99 -6.45 -25.20
N VAL A 186 11.59 -7.37 -24.46
CA VAL A 186 12.21 -7.11 -23.17
C VAL A 186 13.57 -6.42 -23.37
N PRO A 187 13.81 -5.26 -22.75
CA PRO A 187 15.14 -4.62 -22.75
C PRO A 187 16.20 -5.50 -22.07
N ASP A 188 17.46 -5.42 -22.52
CA ASP A 188 18.56 -6.24 -21.97
C ASP A 188 18.85 -5.95 -20.48
N GLU A 189 18.58 -4.73 -20.02
CA GLU A 189 18.67 -4.35 -18.62
C GLU A 189 17.32 -4.51 -17.92
N ALA A 190 17.28 -5.20 -16.77
CA ALA A 190 16.06 -5.39 -15.99
C ALA A 190 15.59 -4.11 -15.28
N PHE A 191 16.46 -3.11 -15.11
CA PHE A 191 16.12 -1.86 -14.44
C PHE A 191 16.70 -0.72 -15.26
N ASN A 192 15.86 0.02 -15.96
CA ASN A 192 16.32 1.18 -16.72
C ASN A 192 15.62 2.40 -16.20
N PHE A 193 16.43 3.38 -15.86
CA PHE A 193 15.99 4.74 -15.62
C PHE A 193 16.53 5.62 -16.74
N ALA A 194 15.65 6.35 -17.40
CA ALA A 194 16.03 7.36 -18.37
C ALA A 194 15.43 8.70 -17.96
N SER A 195 16.23 9.75 -17.98
CA SER A 195 15.77 11.10 -17.69
C SER A 195 16.34 12.10 -18.68
N ASN A 196 15.59 13.17 -18.93
CA ASN A 196 16.04 14.33 -19.68
C ASN A 196 15.45 15.60 -19.07
N GLN A 197 15.64 16.75 -19.72
CA GLN A 197 15.12 18.04 -19.24
C GLN A 197 13.58 18.11 -19.18
N HIS A 198 12.88 17.20 -19.85
CA HIS A 198 11.42 17.15 -19.92
C HIS A 198 10.80 16.16 -18.92
N GLY A 199 11.58 15.25 -18.32
CA GLY A 199 11.01 14.26 -17.43
C GLY A 199 11.91 13.07 -17.13
N PHE A 200 11.32 12.05 -16.52
CA PHE A 200 11.96 10.75 -16.34
C PHE A 200 10.99 9.62 -16.67
N THR A 201 11.55 8.47 -17.06
CA THR A 201 10.84 7.21 -17.15
C THR A 201 11.66 6.12 -16.49
N PHE A 202 10.96 5.16 -15.91
CA PHE A 202 11.52 4.03 -15.22
C PHE A 202 10.71 2.78 -15.56
N PHE A 203 11.39 1.66 -15.79
CA PHE A 203 10.74 0.36 -15.98
C PHE A 203 11.36 -0.76 -15.16
N ALA A 204 10.49 -1.58 -14.56
CA ALA A 204 10.85 -2.75 -13.73
C ALA A 204 10.02 -3.98 -14.13
N PRO A 205 10.63 -5.17 -14.28
CA PRO A 205 9.91 -6.42 -14.44
C PRO A 205 9.29 -6.85 -13.11
N PHE A 206 8.12 -7.47 -13.16
CA PHE A 206 7.57 -8.23 -12.02
C PHE A 206 8.05 -9.69 -11.99
N GLY A 207 8.69 -10.18 -13.05
CA GLY A 207 9.17 -11.56 -13.17
C GLY A 207 8.17 -12.55 -13.78
N ASP A 208 6.95 -12.09 -14.11
CA ASP A 208 5.86 -12.89 -14.72
C ASP A 208 5.53 -12.45 -16.17
N GLY A 209 6.41 -11.64 -16.78
CA GLY A 209 6.24 -11.06 -18.12
C GLY A 209 5.62 -9.65 -18.12
N TRP A 210 5.03 -9.22 -16.99
CA TRP A 210 4.56 -7.84 -16.85
C TRP A 210 5.67 -6.89 -16.40
N TYR A 211 5.56 -5.64 -16.85
CA TYR A 211 6.47 -4.56 -16.49
C TYR A 211 5.70 -3.38 -15.90
N ARG A 212 6.21 -2.83 -14.81
CA ARG A 212 5.81 -1.51 -14.32
C ARG A 212 6.55 -0.45 -15.14
N VAL A 213 5.80 0.49 -15.71
CA VAL A 213 6.32 1.73 -16.27
C VAL A 213 5.89 2.88 -15.38
N ILE A 214 6.86 3.69 -14.96
CA ILE A 214 6.65 4.94 -14.22
C ILE A 214 7.19 6.06 -15.06
N ALA A 215 6.35 6.99 -15.46
CA ALA A 215 6.77 8.15 -16.24
C ALA A 215 6.32 9.44 -15.57
N TRP A 216 7.21 10.42 -15.58
CA TRP A 216 6.91 11.77 -15.14
C TRP A 216 7.26 12.74 -16.25
N ASP A 217 6.26 13.50 -16.70
CA ASP A 217 6.43 14.57 -17.67
C ASP A 217 6.30 15.93 -16.96
N ARG A 218 7.35 16.74 -17.06
CA ARG A 218 7.40 18.09 -16.48
C ARG A 218 6.34 19.02 -17.06
N GLN A 219 5.91 18.81 -18.31
CA GLN A 219 4.93 19.60 -19.04
C GLN A 219 3.48 19.13 -18.82
N GLN A 220 3.25 17.87 -18.45
CA GLN A 220 1.92 17.32 -18.17
C GLN A 220 1.71 17.05 -16.68
N GLN A 221 1.34 18.10 -15.93
CA GLN A 221 1.15 18.03 -14.47
C GLN A 221 -0.29 17.80 -14.02
N GLN A 222 -1.24 17.62 -14.95
CA GLN A 222 -2.66 17.40 -14.66
C GLN A 222 -3.19 16.26 -15.55
N LEU A 223 -2.97 15.03 -15.12
CA LEU A 223 -3.70 13.87 -15.64
C LEU A 223 -4.67 13.42 -14.54
N PRO A 224 -5.93 13.07 -14.88
CA PRO A 224 -6.88 12.54 -13.89
C PRO A 224 -6.36 11.23 -13.30
N ASP A 225 -6.55 11.04 -11.99
CA ASP A 225 -6.29 9.77 -11.32
C ASP A 225 -7.42 8.78 -11.66
N ASP A 226 -7.10 7.65 -12.30
CA ASP A 226 -8.05 6.58 -12.71
C ASP A 226 -8.70 5.81 -11.53
N CYS A 227 -8.64 6.35 -10.31
CA CYS A 227 -9.33 5.82 -9.13
C CYS A 227 -9.88 6.94 -8.25
N SER A 228 -10.55 7.89 -8.90
CA SER A 228 -11.29 8.99 -8.27
C SER A 228 -12.79 8.81 -8.48
N ASP A 229 -13.37 7.70 -8.01
CA ASP A 229 -14.82 7.54 -7.79
C ASP A 229 -15.05 6.57 -6.60
#